data_AF-F7NMR0-F1
#
_entry.id   AF-F7NMR0-F1
#
_cell.length_a   1.000
_cell.length_b   1.000
_cell.length_c   1.000
_cell.angle_alpha   90.00
_cell.angle_beta   90.00
_cell.angle_gamma   90.00
#
_symmetry.space_group_name_H-M   'P 1'
#
loop_
_entity.id
_entity.type
_entity.pdbx_description
1 polymer ?
#
loop_
_entity_poly.entity_id
_entity_poly.type
_entity_poly.pdbx_seq_one_letter_code
_entity_poly.pdbx_strand_id
1 'polypeptide(L)'
;SGFGRAVHYTLEQWPYLERYLWDGNLEISNNRAERSIKPFVIDRKNFLFANTPRGAKASAIVFSIIETAKENGLHPYKYLTYIFKNAP
;
A
#
# COMPACT_ATOMS: atom_id res chain seq x y z
N SER A 1 -20.88 -16.60 -16.98
CA SER A 1 -21.13 -15.16 -17.17
C SER A 1 -20.18 -14.35 -16.30
N GLY A 2 -20.03 -13.04 -16.53
CA GLY A 2 -19.24 -12.17 -15.63
C GLY A 2 -19.77 -12.18 -14.19
N PHE A 3 -21.10 -12.24 -14.03
CA PHE A 3 -21.77 -12.32 -12.72
C PHE A 3 -21.41 -13.59 -11.94
N GLY A 4 -21.45 -14.77 -12.58
CA GLY A 4 -21.10 -16.02 -11.92
C GLY A 4 -19.67 -16.05 -11.38
N ARG A 5 -18.72 -15.44 -12.12
CA ARG A 5 -17.33 -15.31 -11.65
C ARG A 5 -17.19 -14.36 -10.47
N ALA A 6 -17.90 -13.23 -10.48
CA ALA A 6 -17.88 -12.28 -9.37
C ALA A 6 -18.44 -12.91 -8.09
N VAL A 7 -19.58 -13.61 -8.17
CA VAL A 7 -20.18 -14.32 -7.03
C VAL A 7 -19.22 -15.39 -6.49
N HIS A 8 -18.64 -16.20 -7.36
CA HIS A 8 -17.69 -17.22 -6.96
C HIS A 8 -16.46 -16.61 -6.26
N TYR A 9 -15.88 -15.55 -6.83
CA TYR A 9 -14.76 -14.83 -6.22
C TYR A 9 -15.12 -14.27 -4.83
N THR A 10 -16.29 -13.64 -4.68
CA THR A 10 -16.73 -13.14 -3.37
C THR A 10 -16.86 -14.26 -2.34
N LEU A 11 -17.40 -15.42 -2.73
CA LEU A 11 -17.51 -16.58 -1.83
C LEU A 11 -16.14 -17.11 -1.40
N GLU A 12 -15.18 -17.17 -2.32
CA GLU A 12 -13.79 -17.57 -1.99
C GLU A 12 -13.10 -16.58 -1.04
N GLN A 13 -13.41 -15.29 -1.15
CA GLN A 13 -12.82 -14.25 -0.30
C GLN A 13 -13.56 -14.03 1.03
N TRP A 14 -14.71 -14.67 1.24
CA TRP A 14 -15.57 -14.48 2.40
C TRP A 14 -14.84 -14.61 3.76
N PRO A 15 -13.94 -15.59 3.98
CA PRO A 15 -13.21 -15.72 5.25
C PRO A 15 -12.29 -14.53 5.57
N TYR A 16 -11.88 -13.76 4.56
CA TYR A 16 -11.08 -12.54 4.74
C TYR A 16 -11.98 -11.33 4.98
N LEU A 17 -13.13 -11.27 4.29
CA LEU A 17 -14.09 -10.17 4.41
C LEU A 17 -14.70 -10.10 5.81
N GLU A 18 -14.89 -11.22 6.50
CA GLU A 18 -15.48 -11.25 7.84
C GLU A 18 -14.46 -10.96 8.97
N ARG A 19 -13.16 -10.82 8.69
CA ARG A 19 -12.12 -10.67 9.72
C ARG A 19 -12.33 -9.46 10.64
N TYR A 20 -12.89 -8.38 10.14
CA TYR A 20 -13.17 -7.18 10.95
C TYR A 20 -14.21 -7.44 12.05
N LEU A 21 -15.02 -8.51 11.95
CA LEU A 21 -15.94 -8.92 13.01
C LEU A 21 -15.19 -9.53 14.21
N TRP A 22 -14.00 -10.08 13.96
CA TRP A 22 -13.19 -10.78 14.96
C TRP A 22 -12.08 -9.89 15.53
N ASP A 23 -11.63 -8.89 14.79
CA ASP A 23 -10.61 -7.93 15.21
C ASP A 23 -11.07 -6.48 15.00
N GLY A 24 -11.38 -5.79 16.09
CA GLY A 24 -11.85 -4.40 16.09
C GLY A 24 -10.79 -3.37 15.67
N ASN A 25 -9.53 -3.77 15.50
CA ASN A 25 -8.50 -2.90 14.92
C ASN A 25 -8.58 -2.83 13.38
N LEU A 26 -9.33 -3.73 12.75
CA LEU A 26 -9.49 -3.77 11.30
C LEU A 26 -10.67 -2.88 10.87
N GLU A 27 -10.46 -2.08 9.83
CA GLU A 27 -11.52 -1.31 9.20
C GLU A 27 -12.40 -2.23 8.32
N ILE A 28 -13.72 -2.04 8.34
CA ILE A 28 -14.67 -2.78 7.47
C ILE A 28 -14.41 -2.55 5.97
N SER A 29 -13.84 -1.39 5.64
CA SER A 29 -13.56 -1.01 4.26
C SER A 29 -12.05 -0.94 4.03
N ASN A 30 -11.61 -1.32 2.83
CA ASN A 30 -10.21 -1.17 2.41
C ASN A 30 -9.86 0.27 1.95
N ASN A 31 -10.77 1.24 2.12
CA ASN A 31 -10.63 2.60 1.60
C ASN A 31 -9.33 3.28 2.03
N ARG A 32 -8.90 3.07 3.28
CA ARG A 32 -7.62 3.59 3.78
C ARG A 32 -6.45 3.03 2.98
N ALA A 33 -6.39 1.71 2.82
CA ALA A 33 -5.35 1.06 2.04
C ALA A 33 -5.35 1.50 0.57
N GLU A 34 -6.52 1.62 -0.05
CA GLU A 34 -6.65 2.12 -1.43
C GLU A 34 -6.19 3.58 -1.58
N ARG A 35 -6.50 4.43 -0.60
CA ARG A 35 -6.00 5.81 -0.56
C ARG A 35 -4.48 5.87 -0.41
N SER A 36 -3.90 5.02 0.43
CA SER A 36 -2.44 4.98 0.65
C SER A 36 -1.67 4.51 -0.59
N ILE A 37 -2.22 3.60 -1.40
CA ILE A 37 -1.56 3.14 -2.63
C ILE A 37 -1.78 4.07 -3.83
N LYS A 38 -2.80 4.93 -3.80
CA LYS A 38 -3.17 5.80 -4.93
C LYS A 38 -2.03 6.73 -5.40
N PRO A 39 -1.28 7.42 -4.53
CA PRO A 39 -0.13 8.22 -4.94
C PRO A 39 0.91 7.40 -5.71
N PHE A 40 1.26 6.22 -5.20
CA PHE A 40 2.19 5.30 -5.87
C PHE A 40 1.71 4.91 -7.28
N VAL A 41 0.42 4.58 -7.44
CA VAL A 41 -0.16 4.21 -8.74
C VAL A 41 -0.08 5.35 -9.75
N ILE A 42 -0.29 6.59 -9.28
CA ILE A 42 -0.19 7.80 -10.11
C ILE A 42 1.27 8.05 -10.49
N ASP A 43 2.18 8.03 -9.51
CA ASP A 43 3.59 8.34 -9.67
C ASP A 43 4.33 7.32 -10.53
N ARG A 44 3.90 6.04 -10.52
CA ARG A 44 4.46 4.99 -11.39
C ARG A 44 4.45 5.40 -12.86
N LYS A 45 3.46 6.18 -13.31
CA LYS A 45 3.39 6.64 -14.71
C LYS A 45 4.50 7.64 -15.06
N ASN A 46 5.02 8.34 -14.06
CA ASN A 46 6.04 9.39 -14.21
C ASN A 46 7.46 8.87 -13.90
N PHE A 47 7.60 7.65 -13.39
CA PHE A 47 8.88 7.09 -12.97
C PHE A 47 9.56 6.34 -14.13
N LEU A 48 10.68 6.89 -14.61
CA LEU A 48 11.46 6.37 -15.74
C LEU A 48 11.88 4.90 -15.62
N PHE A 49 11.95 4.35 -14.40
CA PHE A 49 12.44 2.98 -14.13
C PHE A 49 11.42 2.07 -13.44
N ALA A 50 10.16 2.50 -13.28
CA ALA A 50 9.10 1.68 -12.67
C ALA A 50 8.63 0.51 -13.57
N ASN A 51 9.19 0.38 -14.77
CA ASN A 51 8.91 -0.67 -15.76
C ASN A 51 9.78 -1.93 -15.60
N THR A 52 10.82 -1.90 -14.76
CA THR A 52 11.66 -3.08 -14.46
C THR A 52 11.31 -3.66 -13.09
N PRO A 53 11.42 -4.99 -12.87
CA PRO A 53 11.18 -5.59 -11.55
C PRO A 53 12.06 -4.98 -10.45
N ARG A 54 13.31 -4.63 -10.78
CA ARG A 54 14.23 -3.98 -9.85
C ARG A 54 13.78 -2.56 -9.49
N GLY A 55 13.39 -1.75 -10.48
CA GLY A 55 12.91 -0.39 -10.23
C GLY A 55 11.55 -0.35 -9.53
N ALA A 56 10.66 -1.30 -9.84
CA ALA A 56 9.40 -1.49 -9.12
C ALA A 56 9.64 -1.83 -7.64
N LYS A 57 10.56 -2.78 -7.36
CA LYS A 57 10.94 -3.14 -5.99
C LYS A 57 11.56 -1.97 -5.23
N ALA A 58 12.49 -1.24 -5.84
CA ALA A 58 13.13 -0.07 -5.22
C ALA A 58 12.10 1.03 -4.90
N SER A 59 11.19 1.32 -5.85
CA SER A 59 10.12 2.30 -5.65
C SER A 59 9.20 1.89 -4.50
N ALA A 60 8.78 0.62 -4.46
CA ALA A 60 7.94 0.10 -3.38
C ALA A 60 8.60 0.27 -2.00
N ILE A 61 9.91 -0.01 -1.87
CA ILE A 61 10.64 0.17 -0.60
C ILE A 61 10.61 1.64 -0.16
N VAL A 62 10.92 2.58 -1.06
CA VAL A 62 10.96 4.01 -0.73
C VAL A 62 9.58 4.52 -0.30
N PHE A 63 8.52 4.15 -1.02
CA PHE A 63 7.16 4.54 -0.66
C PHE A 63 6.70 3.93 0.67
N SER A 64 7.07 2.69 0.97
CA SER A 64 6.78 2.08 2.27
C SER A 64 7.39 2.88 3.42
N ILE A 65 8.63 3.38 3.27
CA ILE A 65 9.28 4.22 4.28
C ILE A 65 8.56 5.57 4.42
N ILE A 66 8.16 6.18 3.30
CA ILE A 66 7.43 7.45 3.28
C ILE A 66 6.06 7.33 3.96
N GLU A 67 5.26 6.32 3.60
CA GLU A 67 3.95 6.11 4.21
C GLU A 67 4.06 5.75 5.69
N THR A 68 5.07 4.96 6.08
CA THR A 68 5.34 4.70 7.50
C THR A 68 5.63 6.00 8.26
N ALA A 69 6.43 6.91 7.69
CA ALA A 69 6.70 8.21 8.31
C ALA A 69 5.41 9.04 8.48
N LYS A 70 4.54 9.06 7.47
CA LYS A 70 3.28 9.80 7.49
C LYS A 70 2.31 9.24 8.54
N GLU A 71 2.17 7.91 8.62
CA GLU A 71 1.31 7.25 9.62
C GLU A 71 1.80 7.50 11.06
N ASN A 72 3.10 7.70 11.26
CA ASN A 72 3.67 8.09 12.55
C ASN A 72 3.67 9.62 12.80
N GLY A 73 3.04 10.42 11.93
CA GLY A 73 2.98 11.88 12.06
C GLY A 73 4.33 12.59 11.85
N LEU A 74 5.30 11.92 11.23
CA LEU A 74 6.63 12.47 10.96
C LEU A 74 6.67 13.16 9.60
N HIS A 75 7.51 14.20 9.47
CA HIS A 75 7.75 14.86 8.20
C HIS A 75 8.59 13.96 7.28
N PRO A 76 8.05 13.44 6.14
CA PRO A 76 8.69 12.37 5.38
C PRO A 76 10.09 12.73 4.87
N TYR A 77 10.28 13.95 4.39
CA TYR A 77 11.60 14.41 3.93
C TYR A 77 12.66 14.42 5.06
N LYS A 78 12.29 14.86 6.27
CA LYS A 78 13.21 14.91 7.40
C LYS A 78 13.56 13.49 7.85
N TYR A 79 12.56 12.62 7.85
CA TYR A 79 12.73 11.21 8.19
C TYR A 79 13.65 10.49 7.20
N LEU A 80 13.43 10.65 5.89
CA LEU A 80 14.32 10.10 4.86
C LEU A 80 15.74 10.65 4.98
N THR A 81 15.90 11.95 5.20
CA THR A 81 17.22 12.58 5.40
C THR A 81 17.93 12.01 6.62
N TYR A 82 17.19 11.77 7.71
CA TYR A 82 17.73 11.15 8.90
C TYR A 82 18.20 9.72 8.63
N ILE A 83 17.37 8.90 7.96
CA ILE A 83 17.72 7.53 7.59
C ILE A 83 18.96 7.51 6.71
N PHE A 84 19.00 8.29 5.62
CA PHE A 84 20.15 8.28 4.70
C PHE A 84 21.45 8.80 5.33
N LYS A 85 21.37 9.55 6.43
CA LYS A 85 22.56 10.05 7.16
C LYS A 85 23.04 9.13 8.27
N ASN A 86 22.14 8.36 8.89
CA ASN A 86 22.43 7.64 10.14
C ASN A 86 22.22 6.13 10.05
N ALA A 87 21.57 5.64 8.99
CA ALA A 87 21.44 4.20 8.77
C ALA A 87 22.83 3.62 8.41
N PRO A 88 23.19 2.45 8.95
CA PRO A 88 24.46 1.77 8.69
C PRO A 88 24.62 1.29 7.25
#